data_AF-A0A4Z1QX94-F1
#
_entry.id   AF-A0A4Z1QX94-F1
#
_cell.length_a   1.000
_cell.length_b   1.000
_cell.length_c   1.000
_cell.angle_alpha   90.00
_cell.angle_beta   90.00
_cell.angle_gamma   90.00
#
_symmetry.space_group_name_H-M   'P 1'
#
loop_
_entity.id
_entity.type
_entity.pdbx_description
1 polymer ?
#
loop_
_entity_poly.entity_id
_entity_poly.type
_entity_poly.pdbx_seq_one_letter_code
_entity_poly.pdbx_strand_id
1 'polypeptide(L)'
;MNSVAEIDLAIKAAGLVECEVLRAAGVASRYLYNIRAGLRPLTPRTVNRVRLAIAQLKRQRDLEQKGREAELRFPDRSSAIRSYRLAVALVAQKAAVQPGFILSADPSRRATADEQWMRATRLRRLAIYITVTYLDIPQADMARALGVSKATVSLLLKELGDERERPEIEAALAYVEEAFQS
;
A
#
# COMPACT_ATOMS: atom_id res chain seq x y z
N MET A 1 -22.88 20.06 17.84
CA MET A 1 -21.42 20.28 17.98
C MET A 1 -21.14 21.78 18.01
N ASN A 2 -21.50 22.47 19.10
CA ASN A 2 -21.39 23.93 19.21
C ASN A 2 -20.40 24.36 20.29
N SER A 3 -19.82 23.42 21.02
CA SER A 3 -18.79 23.62 22.04
C SER A 3 -17.55 22.78 21.75
N VAL A 4 -16.42 23.13 22.38
CA VAL A 4 -15.19 22.30 22.31
C VAL A 4 -15.43 20.94 22.95
N ALA A 5 -16.19 20.86 24.03
CA ALA A 5 -16.54 19.58 24.67
C ALA A 5 -17.29 18.64 23.73
N GLU A 6 -18.21 19.16 22.90
CA GLU A 6 -18.90 18.35 21.89
C GLU A 6 -17.97 17.90 20.75
N ILE A 7 -16.96 18.71 20.39
CA ILE A 7 -15.92 18.31 19.44
C ILE A 7 -15.11 17.14 20.02
N ASP A 8 -14.68 17.26 21.27
CA ASP A 8 -13.89 16.24 21.97
C ASP A 8 -14.66 14.93 22.08
N LEU A 9 -15.94 15.01 22.43
CA LEU A 9 -16.84 13.86 22.46
C LEU A 9 -17.02 13.24 21.08
N ALA A 10 -17.16 14.04 20.02
CA ALA A 10 -17.32 13.52 18.66
C ALA A 10 -16.04 12.83 18.14
N ILE A 11 -14.86 13.38 18.44
CA ILE A 11 -13.57 12.76 18.11
C ILE A 11 -13.42 11.42 18.83
N LYS A 12 -13.71 11.40 20.13
CA LYS A 12 -13.64 10.19 20.97
C LYS A 12 -14.65 9.13 20.53
N ALA A 13 -15.90 9.52 20.26
CA ALA A 13 -16.95 8.61 19.79
C ALA A 13 -16.64 8.03 18.40
N ALA A 14 -15.88 8.74 17.57
CA ALA A 14 -15.37 8.23 16.30
C ALA A 14 -14.12 7.36 16.45
N GLY A 15 -13.56 7.23 17.66
CA GLY A 15 -12.30 6.51 17.91
C GLY A 15 -11.09 7.12 17.17
N LEU A 16 -11.13 8.44 16.92
CA LEU A 16 -10.09 9.17 16.19
C LEU A 16 -9.14 9.88 17.16
N VAL A 17 -7.91 10.14 16.71
CA VAL A 17 -6.95 10.94 17.47
C VAL A 17 -7.12 12.42 17.12
N GLU A 18 -7.13 13.29 18.13
CA GLU A 18 -7.32 14.74 17.95
C GLU A 18 -6.35 15.34 16.91
N CYS A 19 -5.07 14.98 16.96
CA CYS A 19 -4.06 15.49 16.04
C CYS A 19 -4.36 15.13 14.57
N GLU A 20 -4.88 13.92 14.32
CA GLU A 20 -5.26 13.48 12.97
C GLU A 20 -6.44 14.26 12.44
N VAL A 21 -7.46 14.46 13.29
CA VAL A 21 -8.66 15.24 12.95
C VAL A 21 -8.30 16.69 12.66
N LEU A 22 -7.43 17.30 13.46
CA LEU A 22 -6.99 18.69 13.24
C LEU A 22 -6.15 18.83 11.97
N ARG A 23 -5.27 17.86 11.68
CA ARG A 23 -4.52 17.81 10.42
C ARG A 23 -5.45 17.71 9.22
N ALA A 24 -6.41 16.79 9.25
CA ALA A 24 -7.42 16.63 8.19
C ALA A 24 -8.32 17.87 8.06
N ALA A 25 -8.62 18.54 9.16
CA ALA A 25 -9.35 19.80 9.15
C ALA A 25 -8.49 20.98 8.63
N GLY A 26 -7.18 20.82 8.44
CA GLY A 26 -6.24 21.87 8.04
C GLY A 26 -6.05 22.93 9.12
N VAL A 27 -6.00 22.51 10.38
CA VAL A 27 -5.88 23.35 11.57
C VAL A 27 -4.66 22.90 12.38
N ALA A 28 -3.94 23.84 13.00
CA ALA A 28 -2.78 23.51 13.82
C ALA A 28 -3.14 22.58 15.00
N SER A 29 -2.26 21.63 15.34
CA SER A 29 -2.52 20.63 16.40
C SER A 29 -2.78 21.24 17.78
N ARG A 30 -2.26 22.44 18.07
CA ARG A 30 -2.49 23.17 19.34
C ARG A 30 -3.77 24.02 19.34
N TYR A 31 -4.54 24.01 18.27
CA TYR A 31 -5.67 24.93 18.12
C TYR A 31 -6.77 24.69 19.15
N LEU A 32 -7.18 23.44 19.38
CA LEU A 32 -8.19 23.13 20.40
C LEU A 32 -7.67 23.40 21.80
N TYR A 33 -6.37 23.14 22.07
CA TYR A 33 -5.73 23.54 23.33
C TYR A 33 -5.88 25.04 23.59
N ASN A 34 -5.62 25.89 22.60
CA ASN A 34 -5.77 27.36 22.75
C ASN A 34 -7.21 27.78 23.04
N ILE A 35 -8.21 27.06 22.51
CA ILE A 35 -9.60 27.34 22.83
C ILE A 35 -9.95 26.88 24.24
N ARG A 36 -9.49 25.69 24.66
CA ARG A 36 -9.68 25.17 26.03
C ARG A 36 -9.04 26.09 27.07
N ALA A 37 -7.88 26.66 26.76
CA ALA A 37 -7.17 27.62 27.59
C ALA A 37 -7.77 29.04 27.56
N GLY A 38 -8.87 29.27 26.82
CA GLY A 38 -9.51 30.58 26.70
C GLY A 38 -8.74 31.60 25.87
N LEU A 39 -7.63 31.20 25.23
CA LEU A 39 -6.76 32.08 24.42
C LEU A 39 -7.37 32.41 23.05
N ARG A 40 -8.38 31.65 22.61
CA ARG A 40 -9.05 31.87 21.33
C ARG A 40 -10.51 31.42 21.37
N PRO A 41 -11.46 32.15 20.75
CA PRO A 41 -12.83 31.68 20.63
C PRO A 41 -12.98 30.58 19.57
N LEU A 42 -13.91 29.65 19.82
CA LEU A 42 -14.34 28.67 18.83
C LEU A 42 -15.18 29.36 17.74
N THR A 43 -14.83 29.18 16.48
CA THR A 43 -15.59 29.75 15.36
C THR A 43 -16.48 28.70 14.67
N PRO A 44 -17.66 29.09 14.15
CA PRO A 44 -18.53 28.18 13.39
C PRO A 44 -17.83 27.56 12.16
N ARG A 45 -16.93 28.31 11.52
CA ARG A 45 -16.11 27.82 10.41
C ARG A 45 -15.22 26.66 10.84
N THR A 46 -14.53 26.77 11.98
CA THR A 46 -13.68 25.70 12.48
C THR A 46 -14.49 24.48 12.89
N VAL A 47 -15.64 24.68 13.55
CA VAL A 47 -16.58 23.60 13.88
C VAL A 47 -16.94 22.80 12.62
N ASN A 48 -17.31 23.48 11.53
CA ASN A 48 -17.68 22.82 10.28
C ASN A 48 -16.50 22.07 9.65
N ARG A 49 -15.28 22.65 9.66
CA ARG A 49 -14.08 21.96 9.15
C ARG A 49 -13.78 20.69 9.94
N VAL A 50 -13.86 20.74 11.26
CA VAL A 50 -13.63 19.58 12.14
C VAL A 50 -14.71 18.52 11.92
N ARG A 51 -15.99 18.91 11.79
CA ARG A 51 -17.08 17.98 11.45
C ARG A 51 -16.83 17.24 10.13
N LEU A 52 -16.45 17.98 9.08
CA LEU A 52 -16.14 17.40 7.77
C LEU A 52 -14.93 16.47 7.84
N ALA A 53 -13.88 16.85 8.56
CA ALA A 53 -12.70 16.02 8.78
C ALA A 53 -13.04 14.70 9.49
N ILE A 54 -13.85 14.74 10.55
CA ILE A 54 -14.34 13.52 11.23
C ILE A 54 -15.12 12.64 10.26
N ALA A 55 -16.06 13.22 9.49
CA ALA A 55 -16.86 12.47 8.53
C ALA A 55 -16.02 11.86 7.39
N GLN A 56 -14.96 12.54 6.95
CA GLN A 56 -14.02 12.04 5.95
C GLN A 56 -13.19 10.87 6.51
N LEU A 57 -12.59 11.04 7.69
CA LEU A 57 -11.77 10.00 8.33
C LEU A 57 -12.59 8.74 8.67
N LYS A 58 -13.85 8.89 9.11
CA LYS A 58 -14.76 7.75 9.30
C LYS A 58 -15.01 7.01 7.99
N ARG A 59 -15.35 7.73 6.91
CA ARG A 59 -15.56 7.12 5.59
C ARG A 59 -14.31 6.41 5.07
N GLN A 60 -13.14 6.99 5.28
CA GLN A 60 -11.87 6.37 4.88
C GLN A 60 -11.64 5.06 5.64
N ARG A 61 -11.82 5.05 6.97
CA ARG A 61 -11.74 3.81 7.78
C ARG A 61 -12.75 2.76 7.35
N ASP A 62 -13.99 3.15 7.08
CA ASP A 62 -15.04 2.24 6.62
C ASP A 62 -14.68 1.63 5.25
N LEU A 63 -14.10 2.42 4.34
CA LEU A 63 -13.62 1.94 3.04
C LEU A 63 -12.42 1.01 3.20
N GLU A 64 -11.46 1.33 4.06
CA GLU A 64 -10.32 0.46 4.36
C GLU A 64 -10.76 -0.86 5.02
N GLN A 65 -11.77 -0.81 5.90
CA GLN A 65 -12.31 -1.99 6.54
C GLN A 65 -13.08 -2.86 5.53
N LYS A 66 -13.99 -2.27 4.75
CA LYS A 66 -14.70 -2.98 3.67
C LYS A 66 -13.74 -3.51 2.61
N GLY A 67 -12.68 -2.77 2.31
CA GLY A 67 -11.58 -3.21 1.47
C GLY A 67 -10.95 -4.48 2.02
N ARG A 68 -10.48 -4.46 3.27
CA ARG A 68 -9.91 -5.62 3.97
C ARG A 68 -10.86 -6.82 4.03
N GLU A 69 -12.14 -6.60 4.31
CA GLU A 69 -13.17 -7.64 4.32
C GLU A 69 -13.39 -8.25 2.93
N ALA A 70 -13.41 -7.42 1.88
CA ALA A 70 -13.51 -7.88 0.50
C ALA A 70 -12.25 -8.64 0.06
N GLU A 71 -11.05 -8.23 0.52
CA GLU A 71 -9.80 -8.94 0.27
C GLU A 71 -9.75 -10.32 0.96
N LEU A 72 -10.28 -10.42 2.19
CA LEU A 72 -10.41 -11.70 2.89
C LEU A 72 -11.40 -12.64 2.18
N ARG A 73 -12.52 -12.10 1.68
CA ARG A 73 -13.56 -12.89 1.01
C ARG A 73 -13.19 -13.28 -0.42
N PHE A 74 -12.43 -12.43 -1.10
CA PHE A 74 -11.99 -12.64 -2.49
C PHE A 74 -10.49 -12.34 -2.61
N PRO A 75 -9.61 -13.27 -2.20
CA PRO A 75 -8.16 -13.07 -2.23
C PRO A 75 -7.64 -12.72 -3.63
N ASP A 76 -8.24 -13.33 -4.66
CA ASP A 76 -7.97 -13.10 -6.08
C ASP A 76 -8.37 -11.70 -6.58
N ARG A 77 -9.11 -10.94 -5.77
CA ARG A 77 -9.50 -9.55 -6.01
C ARG A 77 -8.82 -8.58 -5.05
N SER A 78 -7.78 -9.01 -4.34
CA SER A 78 -6.98 -8.10 -3.52
C SER A 78 -6.28 -7.03 -4.36
N SER A 79 -6.01 -5.87 -3.75
CA SER A 79 -5.21 -4.84 -4.41
C SER A 79 -3.81 -5.39 -4.75
N ALA A 80 -3.22 -6.13 -3.80
CA ALA A 80 -1.93 -6.77 -3.95
C ALA A 80 -1.85 -7.70 -5.18
N ILE A 81 -2.82 -8.61 -5.37
CA ILE A 81 -2.78 -9.52 -6.51
C ILE A 81 -3.01 -8.81 -7.85
N ARG A 82 -3.84 -7.76 -7.89
CA ARG A 82 -4.03 -6.95 -9.11
C ARG A 82 -2.76 -6.18 -9.47
N SER A 83 -2.15 -5.51 -8.51
CA SER A 83 -0.87 -4.81 -8.69
C SER A 83 0.23 -5.76 -9.15
N TYR A 84 0.31 -6.95 -8.54
CA TYR A 84 1.24 -7.99 -8.97
C TYR A 84 0.96 -8.47 -10.40
N ARG A 85 -0.30 -8.70 -10.79
CA ARG A 85 -0.65 -9.11 -12.16
C ARG A 85 -0.28 -8.04 -13.18
N LEU A 86 -0.43 -6.76 -12.85
CA LEU A 86 0.02 -5.64 -13.68
C LEU A 86 1.55 -5.60 -13.79
N ALA A 87 2.27 -5.76 -12.69
CA ALA A 87 3.73 -5.85 -12.68
C ALA A 87 4.23 -7.06 -13.51
N VAL A 88 3.56 -8.21 -13.42
CA VAL A 88 3.85 -9.39 -14.25
C VAL A 88 3.64 -9.08 -15.74
N ALA A 89 2.56 -8.40 -16.11
CA ALA A 89 2.32 -8.02 -17.50
C ALA A 89 3.43 -7.10 -18.05
N LEU A 90 3.85 -6.13 -17.24
CA LEU A 90 4.94 -5.21 -17.57
C LEU A 90 6.28 -5.94 -17.75
N VAL A 91 6.65 -6.78 -16.79
CA VAL A 91 7.88 -7.58 -16.86
C VAL A 91 7.85 -8.54 -18.05
N ALA A 92 6.70 -9.18 -18.31
CA ALA A 92 6.52 -10.06 -19.46
C ALA A 92 6.72 -9.31 -20.78
N GLN A 93 6.14 -8.12 -20.92
CA GLN A 93 6.32 -7.26 -22.08
C GLN A 93 7.78 -6.89 -22.30
N LYS A 94 8.49 -6.45 -21.25
CA LYS A 94 9.91 -6.07 -21.35
C LYS A 94 10.82 -7.24 -21.69
N ALA A 95 10.50 -8.43 -21.17
CA ALA A 95 11.26 -9.66 -21.42
C ALA A 95 10.82 -10.41 -22.70
N ALA A 96 9.88 -9.86 -23.46
CA ALA A 96 9.30 -10.47 -24.67
C ALA A 96 8.77 -11.90 -24.44
N VAL A 97 8.09 -12.13 -23.32
CA VAL A 97 7.45 -13.40 -22.97
C VAL A 97 5.96 -13.20 -22.68
N GLN A 98 5.19 -14.29 -22.65
CA GLN A 98 3.80 -14.25 -22.24
C GLN A 98 3.68 -14.19 -20.70
N PRO A 99 2.71 -13.45 -20.11
CA PRO A 99 2.49 -13.43 -18.66
C PRO A 99 2.29 -14.83 -18.06
N GLY A 100 1.64 -15.73 -18.81
CA GLY A 100 1.42 -17.11 -18.42
C GLY A 100 2.71 -17.88 -18.14
N PHE A 101 3.80 -17.58 -18.86
CA PHE A 101 5.12 -18.18 -18.63
C PHE A 101 5.62 -17.88 -17.21
N ILE A 102 5.59 -16.61 -16.80
CA ILE A 102 6.02 -16.16 -15.46
C ILE A 102 5.14 -16.77 -14.37
N LEU A 103 3.83 -16.80 -14.60
CA LEU A 103 2.85 -17.31 -13.63
C LEU A 103 2.92 -18.84 -13.48
N SER A 104 3.36 -19.55 -14.51
CA SER A 104 3.52 -21.01 -14.50
C SER A 104 4.70 -21.51 -13.66
N ALA A 105 5.64 -20.62 -13.29
CA ALA A 105 6.69 -20.93 -12.34
C ALA A 105 6.11 -21.05 -10.92
N ASP A 106 5.61 -22.23 -10.61
CA ASP A 106 5.23 -22.62 -9.26
C ASP A 106 6.50 -22.72 -8.38
N PRO A 107 6.62 -21.92 -7.30
CA PRO A 107 7.72 -22.01 -6.35
C PRO A 107 7.85 -23.40 -5.69
N SER A 108 6.76 -24.16 -5.61
CA SER A 108 6.72 -25.50 -5.00
C SER A 108 7.43 -26.56 -5.83
N ARG A 109 7.46 -26.38 -7.16
CA ARG A 109 8.06 -27.33 -8.10
C ARG A 109 9.58 -27.39 -8.02
N ARG A 110 10.24 -26.27 -7.63
CA ARG A 110 11.70 -26.15 -7.44
C ARG A 110 12.55 -26.82 -8.53
N ALA A 111 12.17 -26.66 -9.79
CA ALA A 111 12.89 -27.24 -10.93
C ALA A 111 14.14 -26.41 -11.28
N THR A 112 15.12 -26.36 -10.38
CA THR A 112 16.32 -25.51 -10.54
C THR A 112 17.23 -25.93 -11.68
N ALA A 113 17.13 -27.17 -12.16
CA ALA A 113 17.83 -27.66 -13.34
C ALA A 113 17.16 -27.27 -14.67
N ASP A 114 15.94 -26.73 -14.62
CA ASP A 114 15.20 -26.26 -15.80
C ASP A 114 15.46 -24.76 -16.00
N GLU A 115 16.20 -24.43 -17.07
CA GLU A 115 16.54 -23.05 -17.41
C GLU A 115 15.31 -22.18 -17.67
N GLN A 116 14.24 -22.75 -18.23
CA GLN A 116 13.00 -22.02 -18.46
C GLN A 116 12.30 -21.70 -17.15
N TRP A 117 12.26 -22.66 -16.23
CA TRP A 117 11.73 -22.45 -14.88
C TRP A 117 12.54 -21.41 -14.11
N MET A 118 13.87 -21.45 -14.21
CA MET A 118 14.76 -20.46 -13.59
C MET A 118 14.53 -19.06 -14.16
N ARG A 119 14.40 -18.94 -15.49
CA ARG A 119 14.08 -17.67 -16.15
C ARG A 119 12.72 -17.12 -15.69
N ALA A 120 11.68 -17.95 -15.70
CA ALA A 120 10.35 -17.54 -15.23
C ALA A 120 10.36 -17.13 -13.75
N THR A 121 11.13 -17.85 -12.92
CA THR A 121 11.30 -17.52 -11.49
C THR A 121 11.98 -16.16 -11.31
N ARG A 122 13.04 -15.85 -12.06
CA ARG A 122 13.69 -14.52 -12.00
C ARG A 122 12.73 -13.40 -12.36
N LEU A 123 11.98 -13.55 -13.44
CA LEU A 123 10.96 -12.57 -13.86
C LEU A 123 9.85 -12.40 -12.81
N ARG A 124 9.44 -13.50 -12.16
CA ARG A 124 8.48 -13.45 -11.05
C ARG A 124 9.00 -12.63 -9.88
N ARG A 125 10.26 -12.83 -9.49
CA ARG A 125 10.89 -12.06 -8.40
C ARG A 125 10.94 -10.57 -8.71
N LEU A 126 11.26 -10.22 -9.95
CA LEU A 126 11.24 -8.84 -10.43
C LEU A 126 9.85 -8.22 -10.31
N ALA A 127 8.79 -8.92 -10.72
CA ALA A 127 7.42 -8.43 -10.59
C ALA A 127 7.01 -8.23 -9.11
N ILE A 128 7.43 -9.12 -8.20
CA ILE A 128 7.21 -8.97 -6.76
C ILE A 128 7.93 -7.73 -6.24
N TYR A 129 9.18 -7.53 -6.64
CA TYR A 129 9.96 -6.35 -6.25
C TYR A 129 9.30 -5.07 -6.73
N ILE A 130 8.86 -5.01 -7.98
CA ILE A 130 8.17 -3.83 -8.52
C ILE A 130 6.93 -3.51 -7.68
N THR A 131 6.15 -4.54 -7.34
CA THR A 131 4.90 -4.41 -6.60
C THR A 131 5.12 -3.90 -5.18
N VAL A 132 6.14 -4.38 -4.48
CA VAL A 132 6.42 -3.95 -3.10
C VAL A 132 7.15 -2.60 -3.06
N THR A 133 8.09 -2.36 -3.98
CA THR A 133 9.00 -1.21 -3.92
C THR A 133 8.42 0.05 -4.56
N TYR A 134 7.70 -0.05 -5.68
CA TYR A 134 7.19 1.13 -6.40
C TYR A 134 5.68 1.32 -6.29
N LEU A 135 4.92 0.24 -6.00
CA LEU A 135 3.46 0.32 -5.84
C LEU A 135 3.02 0.35 -4.37
N ASP A 136 3.98 0.47 -3.44
CA ASP A 136 3.76 0.55 -1.98
C ASP A 136 2.84 -0.55 -1.42
N ILE A 137 2.83 -1.73 -2.04
CA ILE A 137 2.06 -2.87 -1.52
C ILE A 137 2.79 -3.47 -0.31
N PRO A 138 2.15 -3.55 0.88
CA PRO A 138 2.80 -4.12 2.05
C PRO A 138 3.22 -5.58 1.82
N GLN A 139 4.43 -5.94 2.25
CA GLN A 139 4.96 -7.31 2.11
C GLN A 139 4.03 -8.39 2.68
N ALA A 140 3.30 -8.08 3.76
CA ALA A 140 2.36 -9.01 4.38
C ALA A 140 1.15 -9.28 3.48
N ASP A 141 0.66 -8.26 2.78
CA ASP A 141 -0.46 -8.40 1.84
C ASP A 141 -0.02 -9.09 0.56
N MET A 142 1.19 -8.79 0.08
CA MET A 142 1.81 -9.52 -1.03
C MET A 142 2.02 -11.00 -0.71
N ALA A 143 2.52 -11.31 0.49
CA ALA A 143 2.71 -12.68 0.96
C ALA A 143 1.38 -13.45 0.99
N ARG A 144 0.33 -12.83 1.54
CA ARG A 144 -1.03 -13.39 1.56
C ARG A 144 -1.56 -13.63 0.15
N ALA A 145 -1.39 -12.66 -0.75
CA ALA A 145 -1.83 -12.76 -2.14
C ALA A 145 -1.13 -13.88 -2.92
N LEU A 146 0.14 -14.18 -2.62
CA LEU A 146 0.89 -15.25 -3.27
C LEU A 146 0.80 -16.61 -2.56
N GLY A 147 0.16 -16.68 -1.39
CA GLY A 147 0.13 -17.89 -0.57
C GLY A 147 1.52 -18.28 -0.03
N VAL A 148 2.39 -17.31 0.23
CA VAL A 148 3.74 -17.55 0.79
C VAL A 148 3.91 -16.83 2.12
N SER A 149 4.99 -17.15 2.85
CA SER A 149 5.28 -16.46 4.10
C SER A 149 5.82 -15.03 3.85
N LYS A 150 5.62 -14.12 4.81
CA LYS A 150 6.25 -12.79 4.77
C LYS A 150 7.79 -12.88 4.69
N ALA A 151 8.38 -13.86 5.39
CA ALA A 151 9.82 -14.11 5.35
C ALA A 151 10.31 -14.48 3.94
N THR A 152 9.52 -15.26 3.20
CA THR A 152 9.79 -15.59 1.78
C THR A 152 9.84 -14.33 0.92
N VAL A 153 8.87 -13.41 1.08
CA VAL A 153 8.87 -12.14 0.35
C VAL A 153 10.09 -11.29 0.73
N SER A 154 10.38 -11.16 2.03
CA SER A 154 11.53 -10.39 2.51
C SER A 154 12.86 -10.93 1.98
N LEU A 155 13.04 -12.25 1.94
CA LEU A 155 14.25 -12.89 1.41
C LEU A 155 14.38 -12.61 -0.09
N LEU A 156 13.30 -12.76 -0.86
CA LEU A 156 13.29 -12.47 -2.29
C LEU A 156 13.67 -11.03 -2.61
N LEU A 157 13.18 -10.07 -1.82
CA LEU A 157 13.52 -8.65 -1.99
C LEU A 157 14.97 -8.38 -1.67
N LYS A 158 15.52 -9.02 -0.63
CA LYS A 158 16.94 -8.93 -0.29
C LYS A 158 17.81 -9.48 -1.42
N GLU A 159 17.53 -10.70 -1.88
CA GLU A 159 18.26 -11.34 -2.98
C GLU A 159 18.24 -10.48 -4.25
N LEU A 160 17.08 -9.93 -4.62
CA LEU A 160 17.00 -9.08 -5.81
C LEU A 160 17.69 -7.72 -5.61
N GLY A 161 17.66 -7.17 -4.39
CA GLY A 161 18.39 -5.96 -4.03
C GLY A 161 19.91 -6.15 -4.16
N ASP A 162 20.42 -7.30 -3.70
CA ASP A 162 21.83 -7.69 -3.84
C ASP A 162 22.22 -7.93 -5.32
N GLU A 163 21.27 -8.36 -6.16
CA GLU A 163 21.49 -8.57 -7.60
C GLU A 163 21.20 -7.33 -8.47
N ARG A 164 20.82 -6.19 -7.88
CA ARG A 164 20.35 -5.00 -8.62
C ARG A 164 21.39 -4.43 -9.58
N GLU A 165 22.67 -4.58 -9.26
CA GLU A 165 23.80 -4.13 -10.10
C GLU A 165 23.98 -4.97 -11.38
N ARG A 166 23.20 -6.04 -11.56
CA ARG A 166 23.21 -6.79 -12.81
C ARG A 166 22.54 -5.97 -13.92
N PRO A 167 23.19 -5.78 -15.09
CA PRO A 167 22.67 -4.94 -16.17
C PRO A 167 21.26 -5.31 -16.63
N GLU A 168 20.91 -6.60 -16.61
CA GLU A 168 19.58 -7.08 -17.00
C GLU A 168 18.47 -6.65 -16.04
N ILE A 169 18.75 -6.64 -14.74
CA ILE A 169 17.81 -6.24 -13.69
C ILE A 169 17.69 -4.72 -13.68
N GLU A 170 18.83 -4.03 -13.75
CA GLU A 170 18.90 -2.58 -13.85
C GLU A 170 18.09 -2.05 -15.06
N ALA A 171 18.30 -2.60 -16.26
CA ALA A 171 17.58 -2.17 -17.46
C ALA A 171 16.06 -2.38 -17.38
N ALA A 172 15.62 -3.41 -16.66
CA ALA A 172 14.20 -3.67 -16.45
C ALA A 172 13.59 -2.73 -15.40
N LEU A 173 14.33 -2.40 -14.36
CA LEU A 173 13.91 -1.48 -13.30
C LEU A 173 13.96 -0.01 -13.74
N ALA A 174 14.94 0.40 -14.53
CA ALA A 174 15.08 1.77 -15.03
C ALA A 174 13.81 2.27 -15.76
N TYR A 175 13.18 1.39 -16.55
CA TYR A 175 11.92 1.71 -17.22
C TYR A 175 10.76 1.96 -16.25
N VAL A 176 10.73 1.22 -15.13
CA VAL A 176 9.73 1.43 -14.07
C VAL A 176 10.05 2.72 -13.33
N GLU A 177 11.31 2.93 -12.96
CA GLU A 177 11.78 4.09 -12.22
C GLU A 177 11.47 5.41 -12.95
N GLU A 178 11.67 5.46 -14.27
CA GLU A 178 11.32 6.63 -15.10
C GLU A 178 9.84 7.03 -14.92
N ALA A 179 8.94 6.05 -14.79
CA ALA A 179 7.52 6.33 -14.59
C ALA A 179 7.17 6.88 -13.19
N PHE A 180 8.07 6.72 -12.20
CA PHE A 180 7.90 7.21 -10.83
C PHE A 180 8.79 8.41 -10.48
N GLN A 181 9.68 8.84 -11.38
CA GLN A 181 10.45 10.07 -11.24
C GLN A 181 9.51 11.27 -11.48
N SER A 182 9.16 11.97 -10.40
CA SER A 182 8.38 13.23 -10.40
C SER A 182 9.19 14.34 -9.73
#